data_AF-A0A140K317-F1
#
_entry.id   AF-A0A140K317-F1
#
_cell.length_a   1.000
_cell.length_b   1.000
_cell.length_c   1.000
_cell.angle_alpha   90.00
_cell.angle_beta   90.00
_cell.angle_gamma   90.00
#
_symmetry.space_group_name_H-M   'P 1'
#
loop_
_entity.id
_entity.type
_entity.pdbx_description
1 polymer ?
#
loop_
_entity_poly.entity_id
_entity_poly.type
_entity_poly.pdbx_seq_one_letter_code
_entity_poly.pdbx_strand_id
1 'polypeptide(L)'
;MDWQLLGLSFITVFLAEIGDKSQLAAIALGGTSKYPRAVFLGSTVALILASFLGVIAGGGFAQILPERLLKAFAAIGFAIMALRLVWQPHKF
;
A
#
# COMPACT_ATOMS: atom_id res chain seq x y z
N MET A 1 5.36 24.36 6.90
CA MET A 1 5.32 22.91 6.57
C MET A 1 6.34 22.23 7.46
N ASP A 2 5.91 21.27 8.29
CA ASP A 2 6.84 20.46 9.07
C ASP A 2 7.61 19.51 8.13
N TRP A 3 8.81 19.91 7.75
CA TRP A 3 9.67 19.13 6.85
C TRP A 3 10.05 17.76 7.47
N GLN A 4 10.08 17.69 8.80
CA GLN A 4 10.30 16.47 9.57
C GLN A 4 9.17 15.45 9.37
N LEU A 5 7.91 15.89 9.43
CA LEU A 5 6.74 15.03 9.20
C LEU A 5 6.72 14.49 7.78
N LEU A 6 7.12 15.31 6.79
CA LEU A 6 7.23 14.89 5.40
C LEU A 6 8.30 13.80 5.25
N GLY A 7 9.49 14.02 5.82
CA GLY A 7 10.58 13.03 5.80
C GLY A 7 10.20 11.71 6.48
N LEU A 8 9.58 11.76 7.66
CA LEU A 8 9.16 10.57 8.40
C LEU A 8 8.09 9.78 7.64
N SER A 9 7.03 10.45 7.19
CA SER A 9 5.96 9.78 6.44
C SER A 9 6.47 9.17 5.13
N PHE A 10 7.35 9.87 4.41
CA PHE A 10 7.99 9.33 3.21
C PHE A 10 8.80 8.07 3.51
N ILE A 11 9.70 8.12 4.50
CA ILE A 11 10.56 6.97 4.84
C ILE A 11 9.71 5.78 5.32
N THR A 12 8.70 6.02 6.16
CA THR A 12 7.81 4.96 6.67
C THR A 12 7.04 4.29 5.54
N VAL A 13 6.42 5.06 4.64
CA VAL A 13 5.67 4.49 3.51
C VAL A 13 6.62 3.83 2.53
N PHE A 14 7.76 4.44 2.23
CA PHE A 14 8.76 3.88 1.34
C PHE A 14 9.23 2.51 1.84
N LEU A 15 9.65 2.39 3.11
CA LEU A 15 10.06 1.12 3.70
C LEU A 15 8.94 0.09 3.73
N ALA A 16 7.69 0.51 3.96
CA ALA A 16 6.54 -0.37 3.96
C ALA A 16 6.22 -0.94 2.57
N GLU A 17 6.50 -0.20 1.51
CA GLU A 17 6.19 -0.56 0.12
C GLU A 17 7.35 -1.30 -0.58
N ILE A 18 8.58 -1.24 -0.06
CA ILE A 18 9.74 -1.89 -0.69
C ILE A 18 9.52 -3.40 -0.81
N GLY A 19 9.54 -3.88 -2.05
CA GLY A 19 9.41 -5.30 -2.35
C GLY A 19 7.97 -5.82 -2.30
N ASP A 20 6.98 -4.94 -2.28
CA ASP A 20 5.59 -5.37 -2.40
C ASP A 20 5.29 -6.04 -3.76
N LYS A 21 4.26 -6.88 -3.78
CA LYS A 21 3.76 -7.60 -4.96
C LYS A 21 3.44 -6.66 -6.11
N SER A 22 2.95 -5.45 -5.83
CA SER A 22 2.70 -4.43 -6.86
C SER A 22 3.98 -4.00 -7.58
N GLN A 23 5.11 -3.87 -6.87
CA GLN A 23 6.41 -3.54 -7.46
C GLN A 23 6.94 -4.68 -8.32
N LEU A 24 6.86 -5.93 -7.83
CA LEU A 24 7.25 -7.11 -8.61
C LEU A 24 6.42 -7.24 -9.89
N ALA A 25 5.10 -6.98 -9.81
CA ALA A 25 4.23 -6.97 -10.98
C ALA A 25 4.61 -5.87 -11.97
N ALA A 26 4.93 -4.65 -11.50
CA ALA A 26 5.37 -3.55 -12.35
C ALA A 26 6.70 -3.86 -13.05
N ILE A 27 7.65 -4.49 -12.35
CA ILE A 27 8.94 -4.92 -12.93
C ILE A 27 8.72 -6.02 -13.97
N ALA A 28 7.90 -7.03 -13.68
CA ALA A 28 7.59 -8.12 -14.61
C ALA A 28 6.89 -7.62 -15.87
N LEU A 29 5.90 -6.72 -15.71
CA LEU A 29 5.18 -6.11 -16.82
C LEU A 29 6.10 -5.19 -17.63
N GLY A 30 6.99 -4.44 -16.96
CA GLY A 30 7.97 -3.58 -17.61
C GLY A 30 9.00 -4.38 -18.42
N GLY A 31 9.46 -5.51 -17.90
CA GLY A 31 10.44 -6.39 -18.56
C GLY A 31 9.88 -7.14 -19.78
N THR A 32 8.57 -7.35 -19.86
CA THR A 32 7.91 -8.07 -20.96
C THR A 32 7.18 -7.15 -21.95
N SER A 33 6.99 -5.87 -21.61
CA SER A 33 6.26 -4.91 -22.44
C SER A 33 7.14 -4.30 -23.55
N LYS A 34 6.54 -4.08 -24.73
CA LYS A 34 7.15 -3.27 -25.81
C LYS A 34 7.34 -1.80 -25.43
N TYR A 35 6.65 -1.31 -24.39
CA TYR A 35 6.65 0.09 -23.96
C TYR A 35 6.94 0.23 -22.46
N PRO A 36 8.17 -0.07 -22.00
CA PRO A 36 8.53 -0.06 -20.58
C PRO A 36 8.33 1.31 -19.92
N ARG A 37 8.53 2.41 -20.66
CA ARG A 37 8.28 3.78 -20.17
C ARG A 37 6.80 4.03 -19.85
N ALA A 38 5.89 3.48 -20.66
CA ALA A 38 4.46 3.60 -20.42
C ALA A 38 4.04 2.78 -19.20
N VAL A 39 4.63 1.59 -19.00
CA VAL A 39 4.41 0.78 -17.80
C VAL A 39 4.88 1.52 -16.55
N PHE A 40 6.07 2.12 -16.58
CA PHE A 40 6.60 2.92 -15.48
C PHE A 40 5.69 4.11 -15.12
N LEU A 41 5.24 4.88 -16.11
CA LEU A 41 4.33 6.01 -15.87
C LEU A 41 2.98 5.52 -15.35
N GLY A 42 2.43 4.47 -15.93
CA GLY A 42 1.16 3.88 -15.51
C GLY A 42 1.19 3.38 -14.06
N SER A 43 2.23 2.63 -13.67
CA SER A 43 2.38 2.14 -12.31
C SER A 43 2.63 3.27 -11.31
N THR A 44 3.40 4.28 -11.69
CA THR A 44 3.63 5.48 -10.86
C THR A 44 2.34 6.24 -10.61
N VAL A 45 1.55 6.50 -11.67
CA VAL A 45 0.25 7.19 -11.55
C VAL A 45 -0.72 6.37 -10.70
N ALA A 46 -0.76 5.04 -10.92
CA ALA A 46 -1.60 4.16 -10.12
C ALA A 46 -1.24 4.22 -8.63
N LEU A 47 0.06 4.20 -8.29
CA LEU A 47 0.53 4.31 -6.91
C LEU A 47 0.14 5.66 -6.29
N ILE A 48 0.40 6.76 -6.98
CA ILE A 48 0.05 8.11 -6.50
C ILE A 48 -1.45 8.22 -6.24
N LEU A 49 -2.28 7.75 -7.18
CA LEU A 49 -3.74 7.79 -7.02
C LEU A 49 -4.22 6.90 -5.87
N ALA A 50 -3.68 5.69 -5.74
CA ALA A 50 -4.02 4.79 -4.65
C ALA A 50 -3.67 5.40 -3.28
N SER A 51 -2.46 5.96 -3.13
CA SER A 51 -2.04 6.63 -1.90
C SER A 51 -2.90 7.87 -1.61
N PHE A 52 -3.19 8.69 -2.63
CA PHE A 52 -4.02 9.88 -2.47
C PHE A 52 -5.43 9.55 -1.98
N LEU A 53 -6.08 8.57 -2.62
CA LEU A 53 -7.40 8.07 -2.19
C LEU A 53 -7.34 7.47 -0.78
N GLY A 54 -6.27 6.73 -0.46
CA GLY A 54 -6.02 6.17 0.86
C GLY A 54 -5.92 7.24 1.95
N VAL A 55 -5.22 8.35 1.68
CA VAL A 55 -5.10 9.48 2.61
C VAL A 55 -6.44 10.19 2.81
N ILE A 56 -7.20 10.45 1.73
CA ILE A 56 -8.52 11.08 1.84
C ILE A 56 -9.48 10.20 2.64
N ALA A 57 -9.56 8.91 2.30
CA ALA A 57 -10.41 7.97 3.00
C ALA A 57 -9.98 7.82 4.47
N GLY A 58 -8.69 7.58 4.71
CA GLY A 58 -8.13 7.39 6.06
C GLY A 58 -8.32 8.62 6.95
N GLY A 59 -8.07 9.82 6.43
CA GLY A 59 -8.31 11.07 7.13
C GLY A 59 -9.79 11.31 7.43
N GLY A 60 -10.68 11.02 6.47
CA GLY A 60 -12.13 11.11 6.66
C GLY A 60 -12.66 10.14 7.71
N PHE A 61 -12.24 8.87 7.65
CA PHE A 61 -12.64 7.86 8.64
C PHE A 61 -12.10 8.16 10.03
N ALA A 62 -10.88 8.69 10.15
CA ALA A 62 -10.29 9.05 11.43
C ALA A 62 -11.00 10.20 12.15
N GLN A 63 -11.72 11.06 11.42
CA GLN A 63 -12.53 12.14 12.02
C GLN A 63 -13.89 11.65 12.54
N ILE A 64 -14.41 10.56 11.98
CA ILE A 64 -15.76 10.06 12.28
C ILE A 64 -15.72 8.92 13.30
N LEU A 65 -14.72 8.05 13.23
CA LEU A 65 -14.62 6.87 14.08
C LEU A 65 -13.74 7.12 15.31
N PRO A 66 -14.15 6.65 16.51
CA PRO A 66 -13.28 6.56 17.67
C PRO A 66 -12.02 5.74 17.36
N GLU A 67 -10.85 6.24 17.78
CA GLU A 67 -9.54 5.62 17.52
C GLU A 67 -9.49 4.13 17.94
N ARG A 68 -10.18 3.78 19.03
CA ARG A 68 -10.26 2.40 19.54
C ARG A 68 -10.95 1.46 18.55
N LEU A 69 -12.00 1.91 17.88
CA LEU A 69 -12.70 1.13 16.85
C LEU A 69 -11.84 1.00 15.60
N LEU A 70 -11.18 2.08 15.18
CA LEU A 70 -10.28 2.06 14.02
C LEU A 70 -9.14 1.05 14.21
N LYS A 71 -8.49 1.06 15.38
CA LYS A 71 -7.45 0.08 15.74
C LYS A 71 -8.00 -1.35 15.80
N ALA A 72 -9.20 -1.55 16.33
CA ALA A 72 -9.83 -2.87 16.36
C ALA A 72 -10.11 -3.41 14.95
N PHE A 73 -10.64 -2.59 14.04
CA PHE A 73 -10.85 -2.99 12.65
C PHE A 73 -9.54 -3.31 11.94
N ALA A 74 -8.50 -2.50 12.14
CA ALA A 74 -7.17 -2.78 11.60
C ALA A 74 -6.63 -4.12 12.12
N ALA A 75 -6.69 -4.35 13.44
CA ALA A 75 -6.23 -5.60 14.05
C ALA A 75 -6.97 -6.83 13.52
N ILE A 76 -8.29 -6.76 13.39
CA ILE A 76 -9.10 -7.84 12.81
C ILE A 76 -8.71 -8.08 11.35
N GLY A 77 -8.56 -7.02 10.55
CA GLY A 77 -8.14 -7.12 9.15
C GLY A 77 -6.78 -7.80 9.00
N PHE A 78 -5.79 -7.39 9.79
CA PHE A 78 -4.47 -8.02 9.82
C PHE A 78 -4.52 -9.47 10.31
N ALA A 79 -5.33 -9.79 11.32
CA ALA A 79 -5.50 -11.17 11.81
C ALA A 79 -6.12 -12.08 10.73
N ILE A 80 -7.11 -11.59 9.99
CA ILE A 80 -7.71 -12.32 8.86
C ILE A 80 -6.67 -12.54 7.76
N MET A 81 -5.89 -11.52 7.40
CA MET A 81 -4.81 -11.66 6.41
C MET A 81 -3.76 -12.67 6.86
N ALA A 82 -3.33 -12.62 8.13
CA ALA A 82 -2.39 -13.56 8.70
C ALA A 82 -2.94 -14.99 8.68
N LEU A 83 -4.19 -15.20 9.08
CA LEU A 83 -4.83 -16.52 9.05
C LEU A 83 -4.96 -17.04 7.62
N ARG A 84 -5.35 -16.18 6.67
CA ARG A 84 -5.41 -16.53 5.23
C ARG A 84 -4.05 -16.93 4.68
N LEU A 85 -2.99 -16.24 5.08
CA LEU A 85 -1.63 -16.55 4.65
C LEU A 85 -1.16 -17.90 5.20
N VAL A 86 -1.45 -18.18 6.48
CA VAL A 86 -1.10 -19.46 7.13
C VAL A 86 -1.95 -20.62 6.58
N TRP A 87 -3.24 -20.38 6.31
CA TRP A 87 -4.17 -21.38 5.76
C TRP A 87 -4.09 -21.52 4.24
N GLN A 88 -3.17 -20.81 3.56
CA GLN A 88 -2.75 -21.21 2.23
C GLN A 88 -1.55 -22.14 2.39
N PRO A 89 -1.75 -23.46 2.69
CA PRO A 89 -0.67 -24.40 2.52
C PRO A 89 -0.29 -24.32 1.04
N HIS A 90 0.96 -23.97 0.78
CA HIS A 90 1.51 -23.89 -0.56
C HIS A 90 1.09 -25.15 -1.34
N LYS A 91 0.17 -24.98 -2.30
CA LYS A 91 0.07 -25.91 -3.43
C LYS A 91 1.35 -25.70 -4.24
N PHE A 92 2.41 -26.38 -3.83
CA PHE A 92 3.45 -26.81 -4.76
C PHE A 92 2.87 -27.90 -5.66
#